data_AF-A0A1M7P6I4-F1
#
_entry.id   AF-A0A1M7P6I4-F1
#
_cell.length_a   1.000
_cell.length_b   1.000
_cell.length_c   1.000
_cell.angle_alpha   90.00
_cell.angle_beta   90.00
_cell.angle_gamma   90.00
#
_symmetry.space_group_name_H-M   'P 1'
#
loop_
_entity.id
_entity.type
_entity.pdbx_description
1 polymer ?
#
loop_
_entity_poly.entity_id
_entity_poly.type
_entity_poly.pdbx_seq_one_letter_code
_entity_poly.pdbx_strand_id
1 'polypeptide(L)'
;MQNTEIIQFYKVNDPYGEFSNFKPSPILLEGEIWPTVEHYFQASKFDDFNVRDKIKLLNSPMDAAKEGRNRNNKLKEEWEEIKNKVMYKGLKAKFLQHPELKKILLETGDKTIIEHTINDNYWADAGDGSGKNMLGILLMRIREELIKISDNPDLIFPPWIAFPSTDNLDLFWGMGLGEDYLSKWYNFISKYGIETYMFDFPEPLEWKNAYAIN
;
A
#
# COMPACT_ATOMS: atom_id res chain seq x y z
N MET A 1 0.97 2.23 33.90
CA MET A 1 1.45 1.98 32.52
C MET A 1 0.36 1.16 31.85
N GLN A 2 -0.34 1.73 30.86
CA GLN A 2 -1.28 0.93 30.08
C GLN A 2 -0.47 -0.18 29.42
N ASN A 3 -0.87 -1.42 29.67
CA ASN A 3 -0.24 -2.60 29.10
C ASN A 3 -0.67 -2.66 27.63
N THR A 4 -0.04 -1.85 26.78
CA THR A 4 -0.35 -1.86 25.34
C THR A 4 0.18 -3.19 24.80
N GLU A 5 -0.74 -4.10 24.46
CA GLU A 5 -0.37 -5.39 23.89
C GLU A 5 0.45 -5.17 22.60
N ILE A 6 1.50 -5.96 22.43
CA ILE A 6 2.46 -5.83 21.32
C ILE A 6 2.21 -6.95 20.32
N ILE A 7 2.14 -6.59 19.03
CA ILE A 7 2.22 -7.52 17.91
C ILE A 7 3.62 -7.41 17.33
N GLN A 8 4.35 -8.52 17.34
CA GLN A 8 5.63 -8.66 16.65
C GLN A 8 5.44 -9.49 15.37
N PHE A 9 6.03 -9.02 14.28
CA PHE A 9 6.06 -9.75 13.01
C PHE A 9 7.46 -9.67 12.39
N TYR A 10 7.81 -10.64 11.54
CA TYR A 10 9.07 -10.60 10.80
C TYR A 10 8.96 -11.25 9.43
N LYS A 11 8.60 -12.54 9.36
CA LYS A 11 8.52 -13.27 8.09
C LYS A 11 7.10 -13.32 7.56
N VAL A 12 7.01 -13.44 6.24
CA VAL A 12 5.74 -13.52 5.49
C VAL A 12 4.88 -14.73 5.88
N ASN A 13 5.49 -15.81 6.38
CA ASN A 13 4.80 -17.04 6.77
C ASN A 13 4.56 -17.15 8.28
N ASP A 14 5.00 -16.16 9.05
CA ASP A 14 4.76 -16.10 10.50
C ASP A 14 3.40 -15.41 10.75
N PRO A 15 2.82 -15.52 11.97
CA PRO A 15 1.67 -14.71 12.34
C PRO A 15 1.90 -13.23 12.03
N TYR A 16 0.91 -12.57 11.43
CA TYR A 16 0.99 -11.18 10.97
C TYR A 16 2.03 -10.93 9.86
N GLY A 17 2.46 -11.97 9.14
CA GLY A 17 3.30 -11.84 7.94
C GLY A 17 2.67 -10.96 6.85
N GLU A 18 1.37 -10.72 6.92
CA GLU A 18 0.61 -9.74 6.14
C GLU A 18 1.14 -8.31 6.29
N PHE A 19 1.79 -7.98 7.40
CA PHE A 19 2.36 -6.65 7.64
C PHE A 19 3.70 -6.42 6.94
N SER A 20 4.38 -7.50 6.53
CA SER A 20 5.64 -7.40 5.80
C SER A 20 5.44 -6.78 4.42
N ASN A 21 6.31 -5.83 4.04
CA ASN A 21 6.44 -5.31 2.68
C ASN A 21 6.91 -6.37 1.66
N PHE A 22 7.36 -7.54 2.14
CA PHE A 22 7.75 -8.69 1.31
C PHE A 22 6.56 -9.61 0.98
N LYS A 23 5.38 -9.43 1.60
CA LYS A 23 4.19 -10.21 1.26
C LYS A 23 3.82 -10.01 -0.23
N PRO A 24 3.61 -11.08 -1.00
CA PRO A 24 3.06 -11.01 -2.36
C PRO A 24 1.64 -10.45 -2.35
N SER A 25 1.54 -9.13 -2.51
CA SER A 25 0.30 -8.36 -2.56
C SER A 25 0.50 -7.30 -3.65
N PRO A 26 0.15 -7.62 -4.91
CA PRO A 26 0.38 -6.70 -6.02
C PRO A 26 -0.31 -5.37 -5.77
N ILE A 27 0.41 -4.26 -5.98
CA ILE A 27 -0.14 -2.91 -5.81
C ILE A 27 -0.07 -2.17 -7.13
N LEU A 28 -1.14 -1.48 -7.47
CA LEU A 28 -1.14 -0.50 -8.54
C LEU A 28 -0.76 0.86 -7.97
N LEU A 29 0.31 1.45 -8.49
CA LEU A 29 0.80 2.75 -8.06
C LEU A 29 1.47 3.47 -9.22
N GLU A 30 1.13 4.75 -9.42
CA GLU A 30 1.70 5.59 -10.49
C GLU A 30 1.50 5.02 -11.90
N GLY A 31 0.37 4.33 -12.12
CA GLY A 31 0.04 3.71 -13.40
C GLY A 31 0.77 2.40 -13.69
N GLU A 32 1.50 1.86 -12.71
CA GLU A 32 2.23 0.60 -12.82
C GLU A 32 1.79 -0.41 -11.76
N ILE A 33 1.79 -1.70 -12.12
CA ILE A 33 1.60 -2.80 -11.17
C ILE A 33 2.96 -3.25 -10.63
N TRP A 34 3.08 -3.26 -9.31
CA TRP A 34 4.26 -3.71 -8.58
C TRP A 34 3.97 -5.03 -7.87
N PRO A 35 4.80 -6.07 -8.01
CA PRO A 35 4.54 -7.38 -7.40
C PRO A 35 4.42 -7.34 -5.86
N THR A 36 5.21 -6.49 -5.22
CA THR A 36 5.16 -6.22 -3.77
C THR A 36 5.50 -4.76 -3.48
N VAL A 37 5.22 -4.32 -2.25
CA VAL A 37 5.68 -3.02 -1.73
C VAL A 37 7.21 -2.91 -1.81
N GLU A 38 7.94 -4.01 -1.56
CA GLU A 38 9.40 -4.04 -1.69
C GLU A 38 9.88 -3.75 -3.11
N HIS A 39 9.22 -4.26 -4.15
CA HIS A 39 9.59 -3.95 -5.55
C HIS A 39 9.44 -2.45 -5.83
N TYR A 40 8.30 -1.87 -5.44
CA TYR A 40 8.07 -0.43 -5.57
C TYR A 40 9.15 0.36 -4.82
N PHE A 41 9.36 0.06 -3.54
CA PHE A 41 10.31 0.76 -2.68
C PHE A 41 11.74 0.74 -3.23
N GLN A 42 12.21 -0.43 -3.70
CA GLN A 42 13.55 -0.58 -4.24
C GLN A 42 13.71 0.09 -5.61
N ALA A 43 12.70 0.03 -6.47
CA ALA A 43 12.72 0.73 -7.76
C ALA A 43 12.69 2.26 -7.58
N SER A 44 11.90 2.79 -6.65
CA SER A 44 11.76 4.23 -6.40
C SER A 44 13.05 4.94 -6.00
N LYS A 45 14.10 4.20 -5.61
CA LYS A 45 15.45 4.70 -5.31
C LYS A 45 16.17 5.32 -6.49
N PHE A 46 15.78 4.96 -7.71
CA PHE A 46 16.52 5.28 -8.94
C PHE A 46 15.66 6.11 -9.89
N ASP A 47 16.29 7.03 -10.62
CA ASP A 47 15.67 7.69 -11.78
C ASP A 47 15.85 6.89 -13.07
N ASP A 48 16.85 6.02 -13.12
CA ASP A 48 17.14 5.18 -14.29
C ASP A 48 16.00 4.18 -14.51
N PHE A 49 15.29 4.37 -15.63
CA PHE A 49 14.19 3.53 -16.05
C PHE A 49 14.60 2.06 -16.22
N ASN A 50 15.79 1.77 -16.73
CA ASN A 50 16.25 0.39 -16.93
C ASN A 50 16.46 -0.34 -15.60
N VAL A 51 16.97 0.36 -14.58
CA VAL A 51 17.16 -0.20 -13.23
C VAL A 51 15.80 -0.44 -12.58
N ARG A 52 14.88 0.52 -12.71
CA ARG A 52 13.50 0.40 -12.19
C ARG A 52 12.77 -0.80 -12.80
N ASP A 53 12.75 -0.90 -14.12
CA ASP A 53 12.10 -2.00 -14.84
C ASP A 53 12.75 -3.35 -14.51
N LYS A 54 14.09 -3.39 -14.43
CA LYS A 54 14.80 -4.59 -13.99
C LYS A 54 14.34 -5.03 -12.61
N ILE A 55 14.25 -4.12 -11.63
CA ILE A 55 13.80 -4.44 -10.27
C ILE A 55 12.35 -4.94 -10.29
N LYS A 56 11.47 -4.27 -11.01
CA LYS A 56 10.04 -4.62 -11.14
C LYS A 56 9.83 -6.03 -11.70
N LEU A 57 10.66 -6.45 -12.65
CA LEU A 57 10.56 -7.76 -13.32
C LEU A 57 11.20 -8.92 -12.54
N LEU A 58 11.78 -8.68 -11.36
CA LEU A 58 12.34 -9.75 -10.54
C LEU A 58 11.23 -10.62 -9.94
N ASN A 59 11.53 -11.91 -9.80
CA ASN A 59 10.55 -12.90 -9.34
C ASN A 59 10.28 -12.83 -7.83
N SER A 60 11.22 -12.30 -7.05
CA SER A 60 11.13 -12.30 -5.59
C SER A 60 11.47 -10.94 -4.98
N PRO A 61 10.79 -10.55 -3.88
CA PRO A 61 11.11 -9.32 -3.15
C PRO A 61 12.53 -9.34 -2.58
N MET A 62 13.10 -10.51 -2.32
CA MET A 62 14.49 -10.65 -1.89
C MET A 62 15.46 -10.26 -3.00
N ASP A 63 15.20 -10.65 -4.25
CA ASP A 63 16.00 -10.26 -5.40
C ASP A 63 15.87 -8.75 -5.66
N ALA A 64 14.65 -8.20 -5.56
CA ALA A 64 14.41 -6.75 -5.63
C ALA A 64 15.21 -5.99 -4.57
N ALA A 65 15.21 -6.48 -3.32
CA ALA A 65 16.00 -5.92 -2.23
C ALA A 65 17.51 -5.98 -2.50
N LYS A 66 17.99 -7.08 -3.09
CA LYS A 66 19.40 -7.26 -3.46
C LYS A 66 19.82 -6.31 -4.57
N GLU A 67 19.02 -6.21 -5.63
CA GLU A 67 19.29 -5.31 -6.75
C GLU A 67 19.20 -3.83 -6.33
N GLY A 68 18.22 -3.46 -5.50
CA GLY A 68 18.09 -2.09 -4.98
C GLY A 68 19.16 -1.69 -3.94
N ARG A 69 20.02 -2.62 -3.51
CA ARG A 69 21.23 -2.37 -2.71
C ARG A 69 22.51 -2.38 -3.55
N ASN A 70 22.41 -2.65 -4.86
CA ASN A 70 23.55 -2.66 -5.75
C ASN A 70 24.15 -1.26 -5.87
N ARG A 71 25.39 -1.10 -5.38
CA ARG A 71 26.11 0.18 -5.32
C ARG A 71 26.56 0.71 -6.68
N ASN A 72 26.42 -0.09 -7.74
CA ASN A 72 26.72 0.34 -9.10
C ASN A 72 25.63 1.29 -9.66
N ASN A 73 24.44 1.29 -9.06
CA ASN A 73 23.32 2.14 -9.49
C ASN A 73 23.33 3.45 -8.69
N LYS A 74 23.20 4.60 -9.37
CA LYS A 74 23.15 5.92 -8.71
C LYS A 74 21.78 6.12 -8.05
N LEU A 75 21.76 6.27 -6.72
CA LEU A 75 20.56 6.65 -5.97
C LEU A 75 20.17 8.10 -6.26
N LYS A 76 18.87 8.40 -6.12
CA LYS A 76 18.34 9.77 -6.02
C LYS A 76 19.04 10.52 -4.90
N GLU A 77 19.32 11.80 -5.13
CA GLU A 77 20.08 12.64 -4.19
C GLU A 77 19.30 12.86 -2.89
N GLU A 78 17.98 12.98 -3.00
CA GLU A 78 17.02 13.16 -1.91
C GLU A 78 16.52 11.85 -1.29
N TRP A 79 17.08 10.68 -1.66
CA TRP A 79 16.53 9.37 -1.28
C TRP A 79 16.27 9.23 0.23
N GLU A 80 17.24 9.66 1.06
CA GLU A 80 17.13 9.55 2.51
C GLU A 80 15.98 10.38 3.10
N GLU A 81 15.59 11.48 2.43
CA GLU A 81 14.49 12.36 2.83
C GLU A 81 13.13 11.80 2.40
N ILE A 82 13.08 11.08 1.27
CA ILE A 82 11.83 10.61 0.67
C ILE A 82 11.48 9.15 1.00
N LYS A 83 12.43 8.33 1.46
CA LYS A 83 12.22 6.88 1.68
C LYS A 83 10.99 6.54 2.54
N ASN A 84 10.72 7.33 3.58
CA ASN A 84 9.54 7.13 4.43
C ASN A 84 8.24 7.41 3.68
N LYS A 85 8.22 8.43 2.83
CA LYS A 85 7.06 8.77 1.99
C LYS A 85 6.79 7.67 0.97
N VAL A 86 7.84 7.14 0.34
CA VAL A 86 7.74 6.04 -0.62
C VAL A 86 7.21 4.77 0.05
N MET A 87 7.78 4.37 1.18
CA MET A 87 7.32 3.19 1.92
C MET A 87 5.86 3.34 2.36
N TYR A 88 5.51 4.49 2.94
CA TYR A 88 4.13 4.81 3.33
C TYR A 88 3.17 4.70 2.14
N LYS A 89 3.52 5.26 0.97
CA LYS A 89 2.67 5.22 -0.22
C LYS A 89 2.43 3.78 -0.69
N GLY A 90 3.47 2.95 -0.73
CA GLY A 90 3.35 1.53 -1.09
C GLY A 90 2.51 0.74 -0.09
N LEU A 91 2.74 0.91 1.21
CA LEU A 91 1.94 0.25 2.26
C LEU A 91 0.49 0.70 2.22
N LYS A 92 0.22 2.00 2.07
CA LYS A 92 -1.14 2.53 1.99
C LYS A 92 -1.89 1.93 0.81
N ALA A 93 -1.26 1.90 -0.37
CA ALA A 93 -1.83 1.25 -1.56
C ALA A 93 -2.16 -0.23 -1.29
N LYS A 94 -1.25 -0.97 -0.65
CA LYS A 94 -1.47 -2.37 -0.26
C LYS A 94 -2.71 -2.54 0.62
N PHE A 95 -2.83 -1.79 1.71
CA PHE A 95 -3.97 -1.95 2.62
C PHE A 95 -5.28 -1.33 2.11
N LEU A 96 -5.24 -0.47 1.09
CA LEU A 96 -6.46 0.03 0.44
C LEU A 96 -6.96 -0.93 -0.65
N GLN A 97 -6.04 -1.54 -1.42
CA GLN A 97 -6.37 -2.39 -2.57
C GLN A 97 -6.65 -3.85 -2.17
N HIS A 98 -6.28 -4.26 -0.95
CA HIS A 98 -6.47 -5.64 -0.44
C HIS A 98 -7.36 -5.63 0.81
N PRO A 99 -8.70 -5.74 0.67
CA PRO A 99 -9.65 -5.62 1.78
C PRO A 99 -9.44 -6.62 2.92
N GLU A 100 -8.96 -7.82 2.62
CA GLU A 100 -8.62 -8.84 3.62
C GLU A 100 -7.43 -8.42 4.48
N LEU A 101 -6.41 -7.81 3.89
CA LEU A 101 -5.26 -7.29 4.63
C LEU A 101 -5.65 -6.05 5.44
N LYS A 102 -6.51 -5.19 4.87
CA LYS A 102 -7.12 -4.05 5.56
C LYS A 102 -7.79 -4.51 6.86
N LYS A 103 -8.62 -5.54 6.77
CA LYS A 103 -9.34 -6.11 7.91
C LYS A 103 -8.37 -6.57 9.00
N ILE A 104 -7.34 -7.33 8.64
CA ILE A 104 -6.31 -7.82 9.58
C ILE A 104 -5.61 -6.65 10.28
N LEU A 105 -5.27 -5.58 9.54
CA LEU A 105 -4.65 -4.39 10.13
C LEU A 105 -5.59 -3.67 11.10
N LEU A 106 -6.88 -3.54 10.79
CA LEU A 106 -7.87 -2.92 11.67
C LEU A 106 -8.14 -3.75 12.93
N GLU A 107 -8.18 -5.08 12.81
CA GLU A 107 -8.38 -6.02 13.92
C GLU A 107 -7.26 -5.98 14.98
N THR A 108 -6.11 -5.39 14.64
CA THR A 108 -5.05 -5.14 15.64
C THR A 108 -5.49 -4.17 16.74
N GLY A 109 -6.53 -3.35 16.50
CA GLY A 109 -7.04 -2.39 17.49
C GLY A 109 -6.01 -1.31 17.83
N ASP A 110 -5.74 -1.12 19.11
CA ASP A 110 -4.77 -0.16 19.64
C ASP A 110 -3.38 -0.78 19.90
N LYS A 111 -3.18 -2.05 19.55
CA LYS A 111 -1.91 -2.76 19.77
C LYS A 111 -0.74 -2.09 19.06
N THR A 112 0.43 -2.13 19.69
CA THR A 112 1.67 -1.64 19.08
C THR A 112 2.18 -2.68 18.09
N ILE A 113 2.41 -2.26 16.85
CA ILE A 113 2.92 -3.12 15.78
C ILE A 113 4.44 -2.93 15.66
N ILE A 114 5.19 -4.02 15.74
CA ILE A 114 6.65 -4.01 15.69
C ILE A 114 7.16 -5.01 14.66
N GLU A 115 7.96 -4.55 13.70
CA GLU A 115 8.79 -5.45 12.90
C GLU A 115 9.99 -5.86 13.76
N HIS A 116 10.07 -7.14 14.12
CA HIS A 116 11.02 -7.65 15.11
C HIS A 116 12.17 -8.41 14.45
N THR A 117 13.32 -7.76 14.29
CA THR A 117 14.51 -8.40 13.73
C THR A 117 15.80 -7.71 14.13
N ILE A 118 16.86 -8.51 14.34
CA ILE A 118 18.22 -8.02 14.59
C ILE A 118 18.89 -7.42 13.34
N ASN A 119 18.33 -7.65 12.15
CA ASN A 119 18.99 -7.36 10.89
C ASN A 119 18.69 -5.95 10.35
N ASP A 120 17.78 -5.21 10.97
CA ASP A 120 17.39 -3.86 10.54
C ASP A 120 17.09 -2.99 11.77
N ASN A 121 17.78 -1.86 11.89
CA ASN A 121 17.62 -0.92 13.00
C ASN A 121 16.80 0.32 12.63
N TYR A 122 16.38 0.45 11.37
CA TYR A 122 15.62 1.58 10.87
C TYR A 122 14.15 1.20 10.67
N TRP A 123 13.89 0.18 9.87
CA TRP A 123 12.52 -0.29 9.61
C TRP A 123 11.98 -1.15 10.75
N ALA A 124 12.88 -1.88 11.42
CA ALA A 124 12.59 -2.76 12.55
C ALA A 124 13.20 -2.25 13.87
N ASP A 125 13.03 -3.04 14.93
CA ASP A 125 13.40 -2.73 16.31
C ASP A 125 14.82 -3.17 16.72
N ALA A 126 15.65 -3.63 15.77
CA ALA A 126 16.97 -4.22 16.02
C ALA A 126 16.98 -5.47 16.94
N GLY A 127 15.82 -6.06 17.24
CA GLY A 127 15.65 -7.25 18.07
C GLY A 127 15.76 -7.02 19.59
N ASP A 128 16.36 -5.90 20.02
CA ASP A 128 16.45 -5.49 21.43
C ASP A 128 15.57 -4.27 21.77
N GLY A 129 14.83 -3.74 20.78
CA GLY A 129 13.99 -2.56 20.93
C GLY A 129 14.71 -1.24 20.69
N SER A 130 16.01 -1.24 20.37
CA SER A 130 16.78 -0.02 20.10
C SER A 130 16.57 0.55 18.70
N GLY A 131 16.03 -0.26 17.77
CA GLY A 131 15.72 0.17 16.42
C GLY A 131 14.52 1.12 16.35
N LYS A 132 14.40 1.85 15.24
CA LYS A 132 13.36 2.89 15.09
C LYS A 132 11.96 2.33 14.83
N ASN A 133 11.83 1.07 14.41
CA ASN A 133 10.56 0.43 14.06
C ASN A 133 9.71 1.31 13.10
N MET A 134 10.34 1.96 12.12
CA MET A 134 9.64 2.87 11.22
C MET A 134 8.53 2.16 10.43
N LEU A 135 8.68 0.86 10.11
CA LEU A 135 7.65 0.11 9.41
C LEU A 135 6.39 -0.02 10.26
N GLY A 136 6.55 -0.45 11.52
CA GLY A 136 5.46 -0.55 12.48
C GLY A 136 4.76 0.80 12.73
N ILE A 137 5.53 1.89 12.84
CA ILE A 137 4.98 3.25 12.99
C ILE A 137 4.12 3.63 11.77
N LEU A 138 4.58 3.35 10.55
CA LEU A 138 3.81 3.63 9.34
C LEU A 138 2.53 2.78 9.26
N LEU A 139 2.58 1.50 9.65
CA LEU A 139 1.41 0.63 9.69
C LEU A 139 0.35 1.13 10.67
N MET A 140 0.77 1.55 11.88
CA MET A 140 -0.16 2.12 12.87
C MET A 140 -0.78 3.43 12.39
N ARG A 141 0.00 4.30 11.73
CA ARG A 141 -0.54 5.50 11.09
C ARG A 141 -1.57 5.16 10.01
N ILE A 142 -1.26 4.21 9.14
CA ILE A 142 -2.19 3.76 8.09
C ILE A 142 -3.46 3.19 8.72
N ARG A 143 -3.35 2.40 9.80
CA ARG A 143 -4.49 1.91 10.57
C ARG A 143 -5.40 3.04 11.04
N GLU A 144 -4.84 4.09 11.66
CA GLU A 144 -5.62 5.27 12.10
C GLU A 144 -6.34 5.98 10.96
N GLU A 145 -5.67 6.11 9.80
CA GLU A 145 -6.28 6.69 8.60
C GLU A 145 -7.41 5.79 8.07
N LEU A 146 -7.21 4.46 8.05
CA LEU A 146 -8.21 3.49 7.62
C LEU A 146 -9.41 3.41 8.56
N ILE A 147 -9.21 3.63 9.87
CA ILE A 147 -10.30 3.76 10.86
C ILE A 147 -11.15 4.97 10.49
N LYS A 148 -10.55 6.16 10.29
CA LYS A 148 -11.29 7.37 9.87
C LYS A 148 -12.06 7.18 8.56
N ILE A 149 -11.47 6.45 7.62
CA ILE A 149 -12.09 6.02 6.36
C ILE A 149 -13.28 5.10 6.61
N SER A 150 -13.15 4.12 7.51
CA SER A 150 -14.18 3.11 7.77
C SER A 150 -15.31 3.61 8.69
N ASP A 151 -15.00 4.54 9.59
CA ASP A 151 -15.94 5.24 10.47
C ASP A 151 -16.69 6.37 9.75
N ASN A 152 -16.33 6.65 8.49
CA ASN A 152 -17.10 7.53 7.63
C ASN A 152 -18.18 6.69 6.91
N PRO A 153 -19.42 6.64 7.42
CA PRO A 153 -20.48 5.82 6.81
C PRO A 153 -20.84 6.30 5.41
N ASP A 154 -20.43 7.51 5.03
CA ASP A 154 -20.68 8.11 3.73
C ASP A 154 -19.54 7.86 2.73
N LEU A 155 -18.41 7.25 3.14
CA LEU A 155 -17.29 6.97 2.24
C LEU A 155 -17.66 5.88 1.23
N ILE A 156 -17.49 6.20 -0.05
CA ILE A 156 -17.72 5.27 -1.15
C ILE A 156 -16.38 4.91 -1.78
N PHE A 157 -16.05 3.61 -1.81
CA PHE A 157 -14.82 3.10 -2.45
C PHE A 157 -14.92 3.20 -3.99
N PRO A 158 -13.78 3.22 -4.69
CA PRO A 158 -13.84 3.23 -6.14
C PRO A 158 -14.31 1.87 -6.67
N PRO A 159 -14.86 1.83 -7.89
CA PRO A 159 -15.38 0.62 -8.52
C PRO A 159 -14.39 -0.56 -8.49
N TRP A 160 -13.12 -0.31 -8.79
CA TRP A 160 -12.08 -1.33 -8.83
C TRP A 160 -11.69 -1.91 -7.46
N ILE A 161 -12.05 -1.25 -6.36
CA ILE A 161 -11.87 -1.78 -4.99
C ILE A 161 -13.15 -2.45 -4.51
N ALA A 162 -14.31 -1.85 -4.80
CA ALA A 162 -15.59 -2.37 -4.33
C ALA A 162 -16.05 -3.63 -5.10
N PHE A 163 -15.64 -3.77 -6.36
CA PHE A 163 -16.01 -4.87 -7.25
C PHE A 163 -14.77 -5.45 -7.95
N PRO A 164 -13.85 -6.08 -7.20
CA PRO A 164 -12.53 -6.48 -7.72
C PRO A 164 -12.59 -7.60 -8.78
N SER A 165 -13.72 -8.31 -8.89
CA SER A 165 -13.92 -9.38 -9.87
C SER A 165 -14.71 -8.94 -11.11
N THR A 166 -15.10 -7.67 -11.18
CA THR A 166 -15.90 -7.14 -12.29
C THR A 166 -15.00 -6.32 -13.21
N ASP A 167 -14.99 -6.68 -14.49
CA ASP A 167 -14.25 -5.95 -15.52
C ASP A 167 -14.84 -4.55 -15.73
N ASN A 168 -14.02 -3.58 -16.13
CA ASN A 168 -14.48 -2.20 -16.32
C ASN A 168 -15.45 -2.05 -17.50
N LEU A 169 -15.43 -2.95 -18.48
CA LEU A 169 -16.33 -2.97 -19.64
C LEU A 169 -17.55 -3.88 -19.43
N ASP A 170 -17.70 -4.50 -18.25
CA ASP A 170 -18.83 -5.38 -17.95
C ASP A 170 -20.16 -4.61 -17.99
N LEU A 171 -21.19 -5.23 -18.57
CA LEU A 171 -22.55 -4.68 -18.66
C LEU A 171 -23.14 -4.36 -17.28
N PHE A 172 -22.65 -5.01 -16.22
CA PHE A 172 -22.97 -4.72 -14.82
C PHE A 172 -22.96 -3.21 -14.51
N TRP A 173 -21.99 -2.47 -15.06
CA TRP A 173 -21.85 -1.04 -14.79
C TRP A 173 -22.90 -0.16 -15.46
N GLY A 174 -23.54 -0.67 -16.51
CA GLY A 174 -24.61 0.01 -17.22
C GLY A 174 -26.01 -0.37 -16.74
N MET A 175 -26.16 -1.15 -15.66
CA MET A 175 -27.47 -1.56 -15.19
C MET A 175 -27.57 -1.84 -13.68
N GLY A 176 -28.69 -1.42 -13.10
CA GLY A 176 -29.09 -1.81 -11.74
C GLY A 176 -28.04 -1.41 -10.69
N LEU A 177 -27.51 -2.40 -9.96
CA LEU A 177 -26.60 -2.15 -8.85
C LEU A 177 -25.29 -1.45 -9.26
N GLY A 178 -24.72 -1.79 -10.42
CA GLY A 178 -23.45 -1.19 -10.87
C GLY A 178 -23.62 0.27 -11.27
N GLU A 179 -24.68 0.59 -11.99
CA GLU A 179 -25.06 1.97 -12.37
C GLU A 179 -25.35 2.84 -11.14
N ASP A 180 -26.12 2.30 -10.19
CA ASP A 180 -26.41 2.97 -8.90
C ASP A 180 -25.13 3.23 -8.10
N TYR A 181 -24.20 2.26 -8.10
CA TYR A 181 -22.94 2.39 -7.39
C TYR A 181 -22.05 3.46 -8.00
N LEU A 182 -21.85 3.44 -9.33
CA LEU A 182 -21.09 4.47 -10.04
C LEU A 182 -21.67 5.85 -9.77
N SER A 183 -22.99 6.00 -9.86
CA SER A 183 -23.68 7.27 -9.59
C SER A 183 -23.42 7.78 -8.17
N LYS A 184 -23.50 6.91 -7.16
CA LYS A 184 -23.19 7.29 -5.77
C LYS A 184 -21.71 7.64 -5.60
N TRP A 185 -20.83 6.83 -6.17
CA TRP A 185 -19.38 7.03 -6.13
C TRP A 185 -18.98 8.38 -6.75
N TYR A 186 -19.46 8.70 -7.96
CA TYR A 186 -19.25 10.00 -8.59
C TYR A 186 -19.71 11.16 -7.71
N ASN A 187 -20.94 11.07 -7.18
CA ASN A 187 -21.48 12.10 -6.29
C ASN A 187 -20.64 12.28 -5.01
N PHE A 188 -20.06 11.18 -4.50
CA PHE A 188 -19.19 11.21 -3.34
C PHE A 188 -17.86 11.89 -3.68
N ILE A 189 -17.15 11.46 -4.72
CA ILE A 189 -15.81 11.98 -5.05
C ILE A 189 -15.85 13.46 -5.45
N SER A 190 -16.91 13.91 -6.13
CA SER A 190 -17.10 15.33 -6.45
C SER A 190 -17.25 16.19 -5.19
N LYS A 191 -17.82 15.64 -4.09
CA LYS A 191 -17.94 16.34 -2.80
C LYS A 191 -16.68 16.23 -1.94
N TYR A 192 -16.00 15.08 -1.98
CA TYR A 192 -14.80 14.79 -1.20
C TYR A 192 -13.56 15.51 -1.77
N GLY A 193 -13.57 15.84 -3.06
CA GLY A 193 -12.46 16.38 -3.80
C GLY A 193 -11.75 15.29 -4.60
N ILE A 194 -11.89 15.34 -5.92
CA ILE A 194 -11.41 14.30 -6.85
C ILE A 194 -9.91 14.08 -6.72
N GLU A 195 -9.10 15.14 -6.64
CA GLU A 195 -7.64 15.02 -6.54
C GLU A 195 -7.22 14.28 -5.25
N THR A 196 -7.77 14.66 -4.10
CA THR A 196 -7.50 14.01 -2.82
C THR A 196 -7.95 12.55 -2.84
N TYR A 197 -9.15 12.31 -3.37
CA TYR A 197 -9.70 10.96 -3.47
C TYR A 197 -8.85 10.06 -4.38
N MET A 198 -8.49 10.54 -5.57
CA MET A 198 -7.68 9.80 -6.55
C MET A 198 -6.23 9.64 -6.09
N PHE A 199 -5.72 10.54 -5.25
CA PHE A 199 -4.44 10.37 -4.59
C PHE A 199 -4.47 9.19 -3.60
N ASP A 200 -5.53 9.10 -2.82
CA ASP A 200 -5.71 8.01 -1.85
C ASP A 200 -6.09 6.68 -2.52
N PHE A 201 -6.87 6.74 -3.59
CA PHE A 201 -7.38 5.61 -4.36
C PHE A 201 -7.03 5.76 -5.85
N PRO A 202 -5.79 5.47 -6.26
CA PRO A 202 -5.38 5.65 -7.65
C PRO A 202 -6.10 4.69 -8.59
N GLU A 203 -6.48 5.20 -9.76
CA GLU A 203 -7.16 4.46 -10.83
C GLU A 203 -6.20 3.47 -11.53
N PRO A 204 -6.57 2.18 -11.64
CA PRO A 204 -5.84 1.17 -12.42
C PRO A 204 -5.70 1.50 -13.89
N LEU A 205 -4.65 0.96 -14.52
CA LEU A 205 -4.44 1.14 -15.95
C LEU A 205 -5.63 0.60 -16.75
N GLU A 206 -6.17 -0.54 -16.31
CA GLU A 206 -7.35 -1.19 -16.89
C GLU A 206 -8.58 -0.29 -16.78
N TRP A 207 -8.68 0.46 -15.69
CA TRP A 207 -9.82 1.33 -15.38
C TRP A 207 -9.65 2.74 -15.94
N LYS A 208 -8.46 3.09 -16.43
CA LYS A 208 -8.10 4.44 -16.83
C LYS A 208 -9.08 5.04 -17.84
N ASN A 209 -9.74 6.13 -17.46
CA ASN A 209 -10.77 6.81 -18.26
C ASN A 209 -12.00 5.94 -18.63
N ALA A 210 -12.17 4.77 -18.03
CA ALA A 210 -13.34 3.91 -18.28
C ALA A 210 -14.63 4.65 -17.88
N TYR A 211 -14.53 5.43 -16.82
CA TYR A 211 -15.59 6.24 -16.25
C TYR A 211 -15.01 7.64 -16.03
N ALA A 212 -14.95 8.43 -17.10
CA ALA A 212 -14.35 9.76 -17.11
C ALA A 212 -14.94 10.65 -16.00
N ILE A 213 -14.09 11.03 -15.06
CA ILE A 213 -14.42 11.92 -13.96
C ILE A 213 -14.20 13.35 -14.46
N ASN A 214 -15.24 13.96 -15.00
CA ASN A 214 -15.24 15.37 -15.41
C ASN A 214 -15.46 16.30 -14.22
#